data_AF-A0A9W7Y7X2-F1
#
_entry.id   AF-A0A9W7Y7X2-F1
#
_cell.length_a   1.000
_cell.length_b   1.000
_cell.length_c   1.000
_cell.angle_alpha   90.00
_cell.angle_beta   90.00
_cell.angle_gamma   90.00
#
_symmetry.space_group_name_H-M   'P 1'
#
loop_
_entity.id
_entity.type
_entity.pdbx_description
1 polymer ?
#
loop_
_entity_poly.entity_id
_entity_poly.type
_entity_poly.pdbx_seq_one_letter_code
_entity_poly.pdbx_strand_id
1 'polypeptide(L)'
;MLSIIRLQASDGRLFAMDRSAAEMSTLVQAFVSDLGAGSAPIPLPNVPGATLAKIVEYCTHHKDDVRLRKDVADLLRDDSMVEAWDRRFMDEDDATVLRILCAADYMGVEALVELCCLTIARAIRDPPVEAIRSRFGVKDNLSGAQCTQIVAEA
;
A
#
# COMPACT_ATOMS: atom_id res chain seq x y z
N MET A 1 -26.47 -2.54 -10.15
CA MET A 1 -26.25 -1.56 -11.23
C MET A 1 -24.80 -1.14 -11.16
N LEU A 2 -24.02 -1.30 -12.24
CA LEU A 2 -22.61 -0.90 -12.27
C LEU A 2 -22.53 0.62 -12.27
N SER A 3 -22.22 1.21 -11.11
CA SER A 3 -22.01 2.65 -10.96
C SER A 3 -20.51 2.88 -11.09
N ILE A 4 -20.10 3.67 -12.08
CA ILE A 4 -18.69 4.02 -12.30
C ILE A 4 -18.34 5.26 -11.49
N ILE A 5 -17.25 5.21 -10.74
CA ILE A 5 -16.67 6.33 -10.01
C ILE A 5 -15.47 6.85 -10.78
N ARG A 6 -15.38 8.18 -10.92
CA ARG A 6 -14.28 8.86 -11.61
C ARG A 6 -13.36 9.51 -10.59
N LEU A 7 -12.07 9.33 -10.75
CA LEU A 7 -11.02 9.91 -9.92
C LEU A 7 -10.11 10.77 -10.78
N GLN A 8 -9.56 11.84 -10.20
CA GLN A 8 -8.56 12.69 -10.85
C GLN A 8 -7.29 12.70 -10.00
N ALA A 9 -6.18 12.25 -10.57
CA ALA A 9 -4.86 12.30 -9.94
C ALA A 9 -4.30 13.73 -9.89
N SER A 10 -3.25 13.91 -9.10
CA SER A 10 -2.56 15.20 -8.92
C SER A 10 -1.90 15.73 -10.20
N ASP A 11 -1.55 14.85 -11.13
CA ASP A 11 -1.03 15.18 -12.47
C ASP A 11 -2.14 15.42 -13.50
N GLY A 12 -3.39 15.48 -13.06
CA GLY A 12 -4.57 15.73 -13.91
C GLY A 12 -5.10 14.50 -14.65
N ARG A 13 -4.44 13.34 -14.55
CA ARG A 13 -4.91 12.10 -15.19
C ARG A 13 -6.23 11.63 -14.58
N LEU A 14 -7.12 11.17 -15.43
CA LEU A 14 -8.44 10.67 -15.04
C LEU A 14 -8.44 9.14 -15.00
N PHE A 15 -9.10 8.61 -13.98
CA PHE A 15 -9.30 7.18 -13.77
C PHE A 15 -10.78 6.89 -13.57
N ALA A 16 -11.20 5.70 -13.94
CA ALA A 16 -12.54 5.20 -13.74
C ALA A 16 -12.47 3.79 -13.16
N MET A 17 -13.29 3.52 -12.16
CA MET A 17 -13.41 2.20 -11.54
C MET A 17 -14.85 1.91 -11.15
N ASP A 18 -15.18 0.64 -10.98
CA ASP A 18 -16.47 0.23 -10.45
C ASP A 18 -16.66 0.75 -9.02
N ARG A 19 -17.91 1.02 -8.66
CA ARG A 19 -18.30 1.42 -7.30
C ARG A 19 -17.79 0.45 -6.24
N SER A 20 -17.85 -0.86 -6.45
CA SER A 20 -17.35 -1.84 -5.46
C SER A 20 -15.84 -1.74 -5.25
N ALA A 21 -15.07 -1.48 -6.32
CA ALA A 21 -13.65 -1.21 -6.21
C ALA A 21 -13.38 0.13 -5.48
N ALA A 22 -14.14 1.17 -5.82
CA ALA A 22 -14.07 2.48 -5.17
C ALA A 22 -14.42 2.41 -3.67
N GLU A 23 -15.34 1.51 -3.30
CA GLU A 23 -15.73 1.25 -1.92
C GLU A 23 -14.62 0.56 -1.11
N MET A 24 -13.51 0.13 -1.70
CA MET A 24 -12.34 -0.27 -0.89
C MET A 24 -11.61 0.91 -0.23
N SER A 25 -11.86 2.15 -0.72
CA SER A 25 -11.28 3.37 -0.18
C SER A 25 -12.30 4.09 0.70
N THR A 26 -11.99 4.24 1.99
CA THR A 26 -12.88 4.97 2.92
C THR A 26 -13.00 6.46 2.55
N LEU A 27 -11.94 7.05 2.00
CA LEU A 27 -11.98 8.42 1.47
C LEU A 27 -13.01 8.54 0.33
N VAL A 28 -12.92 7.66 -0.67
CA VAL A 28 -13.83 7.68 -1.82
C VAL A 28 -15.26 7.35 -1.40
N GLN A 29 -15.46 6.40 -0.47
CA GLN A 29 -16.77 6.12 0.11
C GLN A 29 -17.42 7.37 0.73
N ALA A 30 -16.67 8.15 1.51
CA ALA A 30 -17.17 9.37 2.12
C ALA A 30 -17.62 10.38 1.06
N PHE A 31 -16.78 10.64 0.04
CA PHE A 31 -17.14 11.51 -1.08
C PHE A 31 -18.41 11.06 -1.81
N VAL A 32 -18.52 9.76 -2.08
CA VAL A 32 -19.68 9.21 -2.80
C VAL A 32 -20.95 9.25 -1.95
N SER A 33 -20.83 9.15 -0.63
CA SER A 33 -21.96 9.24 0.31
C SER A 33 -22.48 10.67 0.43
N ASP A 34 -21.58 11.65 0.50
CA ASP A 34 -21.93 13.06 0.71
C ASP A 34 -22.44 13.75 -0.58
N LEU A 35 -21.83 13.44 -1.73
CA LEU A 35 -22.09 14.12 -3.00
C LEU A 35 -22.92 13.28 -3.98
N GLY A 36 -23.16 12.00 -3.66
CA GLY A 36 -23.65 11.00 -4.60
C GLY A 36 -22.59 10.59 -5.63
N ALA A 37 -22.91 9.60 -6.48
CA ALA A 37 -22.12 9.34 -7.69
C ALA A 37 -22.39 10.45 -8.72
N GLY A 38 -21.82 11.63 -8.49
CA GLY A 38 -21.84 12.75 -9.43
C GLY A 38 -21.07 12.42 -10.71
N SER A 39 -21.29 13.22 -11.76
CA SER A 39 -20.54 13.09 -13.02
C SER A 39 -19.10 13.62 -12.92
N ALA A 40 -18.82 14.44 -11.92
CA ALA A 40 -17.53 15.10 -11.71
C ALA A 40 -16.52 14.14 -11.08
N PRO A 41 -15.26 14.13 -11.55
CA PRO A 41 -14.19 13.34 -10.94
C PRO A 41 -13.89 13.79 -9.50
N ILE A 42 -13.64 12.83 -8.61
CA ILE A 42 -13.16 13.08 -7.25
C ILE A 42 -11.66 13.44 -7.33
N PRO A 43 -11.24 14.63 -6.87
CA PRO A 43 -9.85 15.06 -6.95
C PRO A 43 -9.00 14.42 -5.84
N LEU A 44 -7.85 13.88 -6.22
CA LEU A 44 -6.83 13.28 -5.35
C LEU A 44 -5.51 14.05 -5.50
N PRO A 45 -5.38 15.25 -4.90
CA PRO A 45 -4.27 16.17 -5.14
C PRO A 45 -2.91 15.65 -4.62
N ASN A 46 -2.93 14.65 -3.75
CA ASN A 46 -1.72 14.06 -3.17
C ASN A 46 -1.29 12.75 -3.85
N VAL A 47 -2.03 12.27 -4.86
CA VAL A 47 -1.77 10.98 -5.50
C VAL A 47 -1.41 11.18 -6.98
N PRO A 48 -0.14 10.96 -7.37
CA PRO A 48 0.28 10.98 -8.78
C PRO A 48 -0.43 9.90 -9.58
N GLY A 49 -0.65 10.12 -10.88
CA GLY A 49 -1.42 9.20 -11.71
C GLY A 49 -0.78 7.83 -11.85
N ALA A 50 0.55 7.71 -11.83
CA ALA A 50 1.22 6.41 -11.84
C ALA A 50 0.88 5.57 -10.59
N THR A 51 0.89 6.20 -9.41
CA THR A 51 0.52 5.55 -8.15
C THR A 51 -0.98 5.26 -8.09
N LEU A 52 -1.82 6.19 -8.55
CA LEU A 52 -3.27 5.99 -8.60
C LEU A 52 -3.64 4.82 -9.52
N ALA A 53 -2.94 4.63 -10.63
CA ALA A 53 -3.15 3.49 -11.53
C ALA A 53 -2.97 2.15 -10.81
N LYS A 54 -1.93 2.03 -9.97
CA LYS A 54 -1.67 0.83 -9.15
C LYS A 54 -2.75 0.61 -8.09
N ILE A 55 -3.20 1.68 -7.42
CA ILE A 55 -4.29 1.57 -6.43
C ILE A 55 -5.60 1.14 -7.12
N VAL A 56 -5.90 1.71 -8.29
CA VAL A 56 -7.07 1.32 -9.09
C VAL A 56 -7.00 -0.15 -9.48
N GLU A 57 -5.84 -0.63 -9.94
CA GLU A 57 -5.60 -2.03 -10.28
C GLU A 57 -5.86 -2.95 -9.07
N TYR A 58 -5.26 -2.63 -7.92
CA TYR A 58 -5.46 -3.37 -6.67
C TYR A 58 -6.92 -3.41 -6.25
N CYS A 59 -7.58 -2.25 -6.16
CA CYS A 59 -8.98 -2.17 -5.78
C CYS A 59 -9.89 -2.92 -6.77
N THR A 60 -9.56 -2.93 -8.06
CA THR A 60 -10.34 -3.66 -9.06
C THR A 60 -10.20 -5.17 -8.91
N HIS A 61 -9.00 -5.65 -8.54
CA HIS A 61 -8.74 -7.06 -8.32
C HIS A 61 -9.43 -7.59 -7.07
N HIS A 62 -9.30 -6.88 -5.94
CA HIS A 62 -9.73 -7.36 -4.62
C HIS A 62 -11.14 -6.89 -4.19
N LYS A 63 -11.91 -6.25 -5.09
CA LYS A 63 -13.25 -5.71 -4.76
C LYS A 63 -14.26 -6.75 -4.26
N ASP A 64 -14.05 -8.01 -4.63
CA ASP A 64 -14.95 -9.13 -4.32
C ASP A 64 -14.36 -10.08 -3.25
N ASP A 65 -13.20 -9.74 -2.68
CA ASP A 65 -12.50 -10.58 -1.73
C ASP A 65 -13.15 -10.56 -0.34
N VAL A 66 -13.22 -11.75 0.26
CA VAL A 66 -13.58 -11.87 1.67
C VAL A 66 -12.30 -11.67 2.49
N ARG A 67 -12.22 -10.55 3.21
CA ARG A 67 -11.12 -10.31 4.15
C ARG A 67 -11.13 -11.34 5.27
N LEU A 68 -10.30 -12.36 5.12
CA LEU A 68 -9.94 -13.27 6.20
C LEU A 68 -8.82 -12.62 7.01
N ARG A 69 -9.03 -12.38 8.31
CA ARG A 69 -7.94 -11.97 9.19
C ARG A 69 -6.95 -13.12 9.31
N LYS A 70 -5.77 -12.94 8.70
CA LYS A 70 -4.62 -13.82 8.86
C LYS A 70 -3.70 -13.19 9.90
N ASP A 71 -3.04 -14.01 10.73
CA ASP A 71 -2.03 -13.50 11.65
C ASP A 71 -0.83 -12.98 10.85
N VAL A 72 -0.40 -11.76 11.12
CA VAL A 72 0.77 -11.13 10.47
C VAL A 72 2.03 -11.95 10.73
N ALA A 73 2.16 -12.57 11.91
CA ALA A 73 3.31 -13.41 12.23
C ALA A 73 3.39 -14.65 11.32
N ASP A 74 2.25 -15.25 11.00
CA ASP A 74 2.18 -16.40 10.09
C ASP A 74 2.47 -15.97 8.64
N LEU A 75 1.88 -14.85 8.20
CA LEU A 75 2.16 -14.25 6.89
C LEU A 75 3.63 -13.90 6.71
N LEU A 76 4.33 -13.50 7.78
CA LEU A 76 5.77 -13.25 7.71
C LEU A 76 6.54 -14.56 7.54
N ARG A 77 6.18 -15.63 8.25
CA ARG A 77 6.91 -16.91 8.22
C ARG A 77 6.72 -17.69 6.93
N ASP A 78 5.54 -17.61 6.33
CA ASP A 78 5.18 -18.40 5.16
C ASP A 78 4.69 -17.53 3.98
N ASP A 79 5.57 -17.37 2.99
CA ASP A 79 5.28 -16.61 1.76
C ASP A 79 4.23 -17.27 0.85
N SER A 80 3.93 -18.55 1.05
CA SER A 80 2.86 -19.22 0.31
C SER A 80 1.46 -18.77 0.76
N MET A 81 1.35 -18.17 1.95
CA MET A 81 0.09 -17.63 2.47
C MET A 81 -0.33 -16.31 1.82
N VAL A 82 0.59 -15.65 1.11
CA VAL A 82 0.32 -14.47 0.29
C VAL A 82 0.05 -14.89 -1.14
N GLU A 83 -1.01 -14.30 -1.71
CA GLU A 83 -1.47 -14.65 -3.03
C GLU A 83 -0.41 -14.37 -4.09
N ALA A 84 -0.40 -15.20 -5.14
CA ALA A 84 0.57 -15.03 -6.22
C ALA A 84 0.39 -13.69 -6.94
N TRP A 85 -0.86 -13.20 -7.01
CA TRP A 85 -1.17 -11.90 -7.59
C TRP A 85 -0.56 -10.77 -6.74
N ASP A 86 -0.79 -10.78 -5.43
CA ASP A 86 -0.23 -9.80 -4.48
C ASP A 86 1.30 -9.74 -4.55
N ARG A 87 1.96 -10.90 -4.60
CA ARG A 87 3.42 -10.97 -4.73
C ARG A 87 3.92 -10.32 -6.01
N ARG A 88 3.23 -10.55 -7.14
CA ARG A 88 3.56 -9.93 -8.42
C ARG A 88 3.23 -8.44 -8.44
N PHE A 89 2.14 -8.04 -7.80
CA PHE A 89 1.75 -6.65 -7.68
C PHE A 89 2.78 -5.83 -6.88
N MET A 90 3.36 -6.45 -5.85
CA MET A 90 4.42 -5.87 -5.01
C MET A 90 5.85 -6.12 -5.51
N ASP A 91 6.01 -6.70 -6.70
CA ASP A 91 7.32 -6.85 -7.37
C ASP A 91 7.74 -5.52 -8.01
N GLU A 92 7.92 -4.52 -7.15
CA GLU A 92 8.28 -3.15 -7.47
C GLU A 92 9.49 -2.72 -6.62
N ASP A 93 10.16 -1.63 -7.00
CA ASP A 93 11.25 -1.09 -6.18
C ASP A 93 10.73 -0.52 -4.85
N ASP A 94 11.60 -0.46 -3.84
CA ASP A 94 11.24 -0.02 -2.48
C ASP A 94 10.62 1.39 -2.45
N ALA A 95 11.09 2.30 -3.31
CA ALA A 95 10.54 3.65 -3.37
C ALA A 95 9.12 3.64 -3.95
N THR A 96 8.86 2.81 -4.95
CA THR A 96 7.50 2.60 -5.49
C THR A 96 6.57 1.99 -4.46
N VAL A 97 7.00 0.95 -3.72
CA VAL A 97 6.20 0.34 -2.63
C VAL A 97 5.87 1.37 -1.55
N LEU A 98 6.84 2.19 -1.12
CA LEU A 98 6.61 3.26 -0.15
C LEU A 98 5.63 4.33 -0.67
N ARG A 99 5.69 4.67 -1.96
CA ARG A 99 4.72 5.60 -2.56
C ARG A 99 3.31 5.02 -2.59
N ILE A 100 3.17 3.74 -2.93
CA ILE A 100 1.88 3.02 -2.89
C ILE A 100 1.35 3.01 -1.46
N LEU A 101 2.19 2.68 -0.47
CA LEU A 101 1.84 2.70 0.95
C LEU A 101 1.27 4.06 1.38
N CYS A 102 1.99 5.16 1.13
CA CYS A 102 1.54 6.50 1.53
C CYS A 102 0.24 6.91 0.83
N ALA A 103 0.08 6.57 -0.45
CA ALA A 103 -1.14 6.90 -1.19
C ALA A 103 -2.33 6.03 -0.76
N ALA A 104 -2.10 4.75 -0.45
CA ALA A 104 -3.10 3.83 0.06
C ALA A 104 -3.59 4.25 1.45
N ASP A 105 -2.68 4.68 2.33
CA ASP A 105 -3.00 5.25 3.64
C ASP A 105 -3.84 6.53 3.49
N TYR A 106 -3.41 7.46 2.63
CA TYR A 106 -4.17 8.68 2.32
C TYR A 106 -5.59 8.38 1.81
N MET A 107 -5.75 7.37 0.95
CA MET A 107 -7.06 6.96 0.42
C MET A 107 -7.84 6.05 1.38
N GLY A 108 -7.23 5.59 2.48
CA GLY A 108 -7.84 4.68 3.44
C GLY A 108 -8.12 3.28 2.87
N VAL A 109 -7.20 2.72 2.06
CA VAL A 109 -7.27 1.36 1.53
C VAL A 109 -6.47 0.42 2.44
N GLU A 110 -7.08 0.00 3.55
CA GLU A 110 -6.40 -0.70 4.65
C GLU A 110 -5.65 -1.99 4.23
N ALA A 111 -6.27 -2.88 3.44
CA ALA A 111 -5.57 -4.12 3.00
C ALA A 111 -4.36 -3.84 2.11
N LEU A 112 -4.37 -2.76 1.33
CA LEU A 112 -3.21 -2.38 0.53
C LEU A 112 -2.08 -1.85 1.41
N VAL A 113 -2.43 -1.11 2.48
CA VAL A 113 -1.48 -0.70 3.51
C VAL A 113 -0.85 -1.91 4.19
N GLU A 114 -1.67 -2.89 4.62
CA GLU A 114 -1.20 -4.14 5.23
C GLU A 114 -0.26 -4.91 4.30
N LEU A 115 -0.62 -5.05 3.01
CA LEU A 115 0.22 -5.73 2.02
C LEU A 115 1.56 -5.01 1.80
N CYS A 116 1.56 -3.68 1.70
CA CYS A 116 2.80 -2.90 1.60
C CYS A 116 3.68 -3.08 2.85
N CYS A 117 3.08 -2.98 4.04
CA CYS A 117 3.77 -3.18 5.31
C CYS A 117 4.38 -4.58 5.41
N LEU A 118 3.65 -5.62 4.99
CA LEU A 118 4.15 -6.99 4.94
C LEU A 118 5.36 -7.13 4.01
N THR A 119 5.30 -6.54 2.82
CA THR A 119 6.41 -6.54 1.85
C THR A 119 7.65 -5.87 2.43
N ILE A 120 7.50 -4.69 3.05
CA ILE A 120 8.61 -3.97 3.68
C ILE A 120 9.18 -4.76 4.87
N ALA A 121 8.31 -5.32 5.72
CA ALA A 121 8.71 -6.13 6.87
C ALA A 121 9.54 -7.35 6.46
N ARG A 122 9.18 -8.02 5.35
CA ARG A 122 9.98 -9.11 4.77
C ARG A 122 11.32 -8.64 4.24
N ALA A 123 11.33 -7.48 3.56
CA ALA A 123 12.56 -6.90 3.02
C ALA A 123 13.62 -6.57 4.10
N ILE A 124 13.19 -6.33 5.34
CA ILE A 124 14.08 -6.01 6.47
C ILE A 124 14.34 -7.17 7.43
N ARG A 125 13.62 -8.29 7.33
CA ARG A 125 13.71 -9.36 8.34
C ARG A 125 14.99 -10.18 8.25
N ASP A 126 15.31 -10.65 7.05
CA ASP A 126 16.38 -11.65 6.84
C ASP A 126 17.76 -11.04 6.51
N PRO A 127 17.87 -9.88 5.83
CA PRO A 127 19.18 -9.29 5.55
C PRO A 127 19.90 -8.75 6.81
N PRO A 128 21.24 -8.72 6.83
CA PRO A 128 21.97 -8.08 7.92
C PRO A 128 21.73 -6.56 7.95
N VAL A 129 21.87 -5.95 9.13
CA VAL A 129 21.57 -4.53 9.38
C VAL A 129 22.31 -3.59 8.41
N GLU A 130 23.55 -3.92 8.05
CA GLU A 130 24.36 -3.16 7.10
C GLU A 130 23.76 -3.18 5.69
N ALA A 131 23.24 -4.33 5.25
CA ALA A 131 22.57 -4.47 3.96
C ALA A 131 21.25 -3.70 3.94
N ILE A 132 20.48 -3.74 5.04
CA ILE A 132 19.24 -2.94 5.20
C ILE A 132 19.56 -1.45 5.10
N ARG A 133 20.57 -0.99 5.84
CA ARG A 133 21.02 0.41 5.81
C ARG A 133 21.41 0.85 4.41
N SER A 134 22.17 0.02 3.70
CA SER A 134 22.56 0.30 2.31
C SER A 134 21.35 0.37 1.38
N ARG A 135 20.40 -0.57 1.49
CA ARG A 135 19.20 -0.66 0.66
C ARG A 135 18.30 0.56 0.82
N PHE A 136 18.10 1.01 2.06
CA PHE A 136 17.24 2.16 2.38
C PHE A 136 17.99 3.49 2.48
N GLY A 137 19.30 3.53 2.18
CA GLY A 137 20.12 4.75 2.24
C GLY A 137 20.26 5.34 3.65
N VAL A 138 20.15 4.53 4.69
CA VAL A 138 20.23 4.94 6.10
C VAL A 138 21.69 5.02 6.53
N LYS A 139 22.12 6.19 7.03
CA LYS A 139 23.47 6.38 7.60
C LYS A 139 23.57 5.73 8.98
N ASP A 140 24.70 5.08 9.25
CA ASP A 140 25.00 4.64 10.61
C ASP A 140 25.33 5.85 11.49
N ASN A 141 24.48 6.09 12.48
CA ASN A 141 24.63 7.18 13.44
C ASN A 141 24.83 6.65 14.87
N LEU A 142 25.04 5.34 15.04
CA LEU A 142 25.24 4.73 16.36
C LEU A 142 26.73 4.71 16.73
N SER A 143 27.04 5.08 17.97
CA SER A 143 28.36 4.79 18.56
C SER A 143 28.48 3.30 18.89
N GLY A 144 29.72 2.80 18.99
CA GLY A 144 29.98 1.39 19.35
C GLY A 144 29.37 0.98 20.70
N ALA A 145 29.28 1.91 21.66
CA ALA A 145 28.63 1.68 22.95
C ALA A 145 27.10 1.55 22.81
N GLN A 146 26.47 2.42 22.00
CA GLN A 146 25.03 2.36 21.72
C GLN A 146 24.66 1.08 20.97
N CYS A 147 25.49 0.67 20.00
CA CYS A 147 25.27 -0.56 19.25
C CYS A 147 25.35 -1.80 20.17
N THR A 148 26.38 -1.86 21.01
CA THR A 148 26.54 -2.94 22.01
C THR A 148 25.36 -3.01 22.98
N GLN A 149 24.88 -1.86 23.45
CA GLN A 149 23.74 -1.81 24.37
C GLN A 149 22.44 -2.31 23.72
N ILE A 150 22.13 -1.83 22.51
CA ILE A 150 20.92 -2.24 21.77
C ILE A 150 20.93 -3.74 21.47
N VAL A 151 22.08 -4.31 21.09
CA VAL A 151 22.21 -5.74 20.81
C VAL A 151 22.11 -6.59 22.09
N ALA A 152 22.57 -6.07 23.23
CA ALA A 152 22.45 -6.77 24.50
C ALA A 152 21.02 -6.79 25.08
N GLU A 153 20.15 -5.87 24.64
CA GLU A 153 18.76 -5.73 25.07
C GLU A 153 17.76 -6.45 24.14
N ALA A 154 18.21 -6.97 23.00
CA ALA A 154 17.39 -7.66 21.99
C ALA A 154 17.43 -9.19 22.14
#